data_AF-A0A5B1QEW5-F1
#
_entry.id   AF-A0A5B1QEW5-F1
#
_cell.length_a   1.000
_cell.length_b   1.000
_cell.length_c   1.000
_cell.angle_alpha   90.00
_cell.angle_beta   90.00
_cell.angle_gamma   90.00
#
_symmetry.space_group_name_H-M   'P 1'
#
loop_
_entity.id
_entity.type
_entity.pdbx_description
1 polymer ?
#
loop_
_entity_poly.entity_id
_entity_poly.type
_entity_poly.pdbx_seq_one_letter_code
_entity_poly.pdbx_strand_id
1 'polypeptide(L)'
;MPAAHNGKAAKSSVEPTAEKKGHICPPSNATHPRDRWETLFVYAFMCKFTQLRSKVEGLDSPMDFEEALLSHEPHPIMTHVLTRFVLNLRPGARNISPDQISSTVSAVLAEYFKKPERTVFWDEEQKRNVDPFEQVDGGFFSVDWDLKLKILRQLVELQLTHSPAVKTLIDRAWGVVHNKHKKKETPDPPPLDPSDPFSMESLSFNPLGQDNTRKRYWVVDDSPRVYMSTNPWKITAAFQTVSSTREEYVALVEKMKASAPSEAKEHEKRSKVEIAHIALVKALEGRLEAIDAELARVQKLRKKIEQRAILLAQAEIRQTRTRRQTRRPDYVYFDGGESDVSLLLS
;
A
#
# COMPACT_ATOMS: atom_id res chain seq x y z
N MET A 1 31.08 -67.69 -32.12
CA MET A 1 29.73 -68.21 -32.49
C MET A 1 29.20 -68.98 -31.29
N PRO A 2 27.99 -68.72 -30.75
CA PRO A 2 27.04 -67.64 -31.02
C PRO A 2 26.87 -66.66 -29.84
N ALA A 3 26.37 -65.47 -30.17
CA ALA A 3 26.06 -64.37 -29.25
C ALA A 3 24.63 -64.55 -28.68
N ALA A 4 24.48 -64.37 -27.37
CA ALA A 4 23.17 -64.28 -26.72
C ALA A 4 22.71 -62.82 -26.69
N HIS A 5 21.65 -62.52 -27.42
CA HIS A 5 20.93 -61.24 -27.38
C HIS A 5 20.24 -61.08 -26.02
N ASN A 6 20.73 -60.14 -25.20
CA ASN A 6 20.03 -59.67 -24.02
C ASN A 6 19.12 -58.50 -24.42
N GLY A 7 17.85 -58.81 -24.69
CA GLY A 7 16.81 -57.82 -24.91
C GLY A 7 16.51 -57.06 -23.62
N LYS A 8 17.05 -55.85 -23.48
CA LYS A 8 16.60 -54.88 -22.48
C LYS A 8 15.23 -54.36 -22.92
N ALA A 9 14.16 -54.88 -22.33
CA ALA A 9 12.84 -54.27 -22.38
C ALA A 9 12.92 -52.86 -21.75
N ALA A 10 12.74 -51.84 -22.58
CA ALA A 10 12.58 -50.47 -22.15
C ALA A 10 11.26 -50.36 -21.38
N LYS A 11 11.32 -50.31 -20.04
CA LYS A 11 10.19 -49.86 -19.21
C LYS A 11 9.98 -48.37 -19.45
N SER A 12 9.10 -48.03 -20.39
CA SER A 12 8.52 -46.70 -20.52
C SER A 12 7.60 -46.45 -19.32
N SER A 13 8.18 -46.01 -18.21
CA SER A 13 7.43 -45.44 -17.08
C SER A 13 7.14 -43.98 -17.40
N VAL A 14 6.10 -43.74 -18.18
CA VAL A 14 5.45 -42.43 -18.17
C VAL A 14 4.59 -42.42 -16.91
N GLU A 15 5.21 -42.07 -15.78
CA GLU A 15 4.45 -41.65 -14.62
C GLU A 15 3.64 -40.41 -15.02
N PRO A 16 2.33 -40.35 -14.73
CA PRO A 16 1.59 -39.12 -14.90
C PRO A 16 2.29 -38.08 -14.03
N THR A 17 2.79 -37.01 -14.65
CA THR A 17 3.33 -35.85 -13.95
C THR A 17 2.24 -35.35 -13.03
N ALA A 18 2.30 -35.71 -11.75
CA ALA A 18 1.43 -35.18 -10.73
C ALA A 18 1.57 -33.66 -10.83
N GLU A 19 0.49 -32.98 -11.21
CA GLU A 19 0.46 -31.51 -11.23
C GLU A 19 0.96 -31.06 -9.86
N LYS A 20 2.12 -30.39 -9.84
CA LYS A 20 2.68 -29.83 -8.62
C LYS A 20 1.64 -28.82 -8.12
N LYS A 21 0.80 -29.24 -7.15
CA LYS A 21 -0.15 -28.35 -6.50
C LYS A 21 0.62 -27.12 -6.06
N GLY A 22 0.13 -25.96 -6.48
CA GLY A 22 0.70 -24.67 -6.06
C GLY A 22 0.75 -24.61 -4.53
N HIS A 23 1.65 -23.80 -4.01
CA HIS A 23 1.75 -23.58 -2.57
C HIS A 23 0.42 -22.96 -2.05
N ILE A 24 -0.43 -23.77 -1.42
CA ILE A 24 -1.66 -23.29 -0.77
C ILE A 24 -1.24 -22.72 0.58
N CYS A 25 -1.24 -21.39 0.70
CA CYS A 25 -1.10 -20.74 1.99
C CYS A 25 -2.35 -21.06 2.84
N PRO A 26 -2.19 -21.48 4.10
CA PRO A 26 -3.34 -21.68 4.97
C PRO A 26 -4.12 -20.37 5.10
N PRO A 27 -5.45 -20.44 5.28
CA PRO A 27 -6.26 -19.24 5.48
C PRO A 27 -5.71 -18.45 6.68
N SER A 28 -5.53 -17.15 6.50
CA SER A 28 -5.02 -16.28 7.55
C SER A 28 -6.06 -16.15 8.66
N ASN A 29 -5.61 -16.22 9.91
CA ASN A 29 -6.40 -15.95 11.10
C ASN A 29 -6.33 -14.47 11.55
N ALA A 30 -5.81 -13.58 10.69
CA ALA A 30 -5.71 -12.16 11.00
C ALA A 30 -7.10 -11.54 11.11
N THR A 31 -7.34 -10.82 12.20
CA THR A 31 -8.58 -10.06 12.43
C THR A 31 -8.49 -8.62 11.94
N HIS A 32 -7.30 -8.16 11.57
CA HIS A 32 -7.01 -6.79 11.17
C HIS A 32 -6.01 -6.75 10.00
N PRO A 33 -6.11 -5.79 9.05
CA PRO A 33 -5.19 -5.67 7.91
C PRO A 33 -3.71 -5.64 8.30
N ARG A 34 -3.39 -5.02 9.45
CA ARG A 34 -2.02 -4.89 9.96
C ARG A 34 -1.24 -6.20 10.10
N ASP A 35 -1.94 -7.31 10.35
CA ASP A 35 -1.32 -8.61 10.59
C ASP A 35 -1.26 -9.45 9.30
N ARG A 36 -1.48 -8.81 8.15
CA ARG A 36 -1.36 -9.41 6.82
C ARG A 36 -0.14 -8.90 6.09
N TRP A 37 0.62 -9.84 5.53
CA TRP A 37 1.80 -9.50 4.73
C TRP A 37 1.41 -8.75 3.46
N GLU A 38 0.18 -8.96 2.95
CA GLU A 38 -0.35 -8.24 1.80
C GLU A 38 -0.43 -6.72 2.07
N THR A 39 -0.73 -6.31 3.30
CA THR A 39 -0.76 -4.89 3.68
C THR A 39 0.63 -4.29 3.55
N LEU A 40 1.64 -4.98 4.09
CA LEU A 40 3.04 -4.60 3.95
C LEU A 40 3.44 -4.49 2.46
N PHE A 41 3.06 -5.49 1.67
CA PHE A 41 3.40 -5.57 0.25
C PHE A 41 2.80 -4.43 -0.57
N VAL A 42 1.50 -4.17 -0.39
CA VAL A 42 0.80 -3.08 -1.10
C VAL A 42 1.35 -1.72 -0.68
N TYR A 43 1.53 -1.50 0.63
CA TYR A 43 2.04 -0.22 1.13
C TYR A 43 3.51 0.03 0.70
N ALA A 44 4.36 -1.00 0.68
CA ALA A 44 5.72 -0.90 0.15
C ALA A 44 5.75 -0.55 -1.34
N PHE A 45 4.85 -1.13 -2.14
CA PHE A 45 4.70 -0.76 -3.54
C PHE A 45 4.31 0.73 -3.69
N MET A 46 3.36 1.20 -2.88
CA MET A 46 2.96 2.61 -2.88
C MET A 46 4.14 3.54 -2.55
N CYS A 47 4.98 3.18 -1.58
CA CYS A 47 6.14 3.98 -1.20
C CYS A 47 7.23 4.02 -2.28
N LYS A 48 7.48 2.91 -2.97
CA LYS A 48 8.60 2.77 -3.92
C LYS A 48 8.26 3.18 -5.36
N PHE A 49 7.03 2.91 -5.82
CA PHE A 49 6.66 3.05 -7.23
C PHE A 49 5.60 4.12 -7.49
N THR A 50 5.16 4.84 -6.45
CA THR A 50 4.14 5.88 -6.60
C THR A 50 4.52 7.14 -5.82
N GLN A 51 3.77 8.21 -6.05
CA GLN A 51 3.88 9.47 -5.30
C GLN A 51 2.64 9.68 -4.42
N LEU A 52 2.00 8.58 -3.97
CA LEU A 52 0.74 8.68 -3.22
C LEU A 52 0.93 9.37 -1.87
N ARG A 53 1.99 9.03 -1.11
CA ARG A 53 2.28 9.64 0.20
C ARG A 53 2.48 11.16 0.15
N SER A 54 2.94 11.71 -0.97
CA SER A 54 3.15 13.16 -1.12
C SER A 54 1.95 13.89 -1.74
N LYS A 55 1.01 13.18 -2.36
CA LYS A 55 -0.11 13.76 -3.11
C LYS A 55 -1.47 13.56 -2.47
N VAL A 56 -1.62 12.53 -1.64
CA VAL A 56 -2.90 12.18 -1.02
C VAL A 56 -2.88 12.69 0.42
N GLU A 57 -3.72 13.69 0.70
CA GLU A 57 -3.91 14.23 2.05
C GLU A 57 -4.44 13.12 2.98
N GLY A 58 -3.77 12.92 4.11
CA GLY A 58 -4.12 11.89 5.09
C GLY A 58 -3.45 10.53 4.90
N LEU A 59 -2.76 10.26 3.79
CA LEU A 59 -1.99 9.03 3.59
C LEU A 59 -0.52 9.26 3.98
N ASP A 60 -0.24 9.32 5.28
CA ASP A 60 1.09 9.62 5.77
C ASP A 60 1.83 8.39 6.31
N SER A 61 1.09 7.40 6.80
CA SER A 61 1.62 6.21 7.48
C SER A 61 0.88 4.92 7.04
N PRO A 62 1.45 3.73 7.31
CA PRO A 62 0.75 2.48 7.06
C PRO A 62 -0.54 2.36 7.89
N MET A 63 -0.63 3.01 9.06
CA MET A 63 -1.85 3.05 9.87
C MET A 63 -2.99 3.75 9.12
N ASP A 64 -2.72 4.86 8.44
CA ASP A 64 -3.76 5.58 7.68
C ASP A 64 -4.28 4.75 6.50
N PHE A 65 -3.40 3.95 5.89
CA PHE A 65 -3.79 3.00 4.84
C PHE A 65 -4.65 1.85 5.40
N GLU A 66 -4.28 1.31 6.56
CA GLU A 66 -5.05 0.27 7.26
C GLU A 66 -6.44 0.77 7.66
N GLU A 67 -6.54 2.00 8.19
CA GLU A 67 -7.82 2.64 8.52
C GLU A 67 -8.70 2.82 7.28
N ALA A 68 -8.12 3.30 6.17
CA ALA A 68 -8.84 3.43 4.91
C ALA A 68 -9.37 2.09 4.36
N LEU A 69 -8.69 0.96 4.65
CA LEU A 69 -9.16 -0.38 4.27
C LEU A 69 -10.38 -0.85 5.06
N LEU A 70 -10.50 -0.41 6.31
CA LEU A 70 -11.61 -0.79 7.20
C LEU A 70 -12.92 -0.06 6.86
N SER A 71 -12.85 1.07 6.17
CA SER A 71 -14.04 1.83 5.75
C SER A 71 -14.90 1.03 4.76
N HIS A 72 -16.18 0.85 5.06
CA HIS A 72 -17.18 0.27 4.14
C HIS A 72 -17.80 1.31 3.19
N GLU A 73 -17.42 2.58 3.34
CA GLU A 73 -17.85 3.69 2.49
C GLU A 73 -16.71 4.16 1.59
N PRO A 74 -17.02 4.87 0.49
CA PRO A 74 -16.00 5.50 -0.36
C PRO A 74 -15.03 6.38 0.44
N HIS A 75 -13.79 5.91 0.56
CA HIS A 75 -12.75 6.58 1.34
C HIS A 75 -11.79 7.34 0.42
N PRO A 76 -11.49 8.64 0.67
CA PRO A 76 -10.64 9.45 -0.22
C PRO A 76 -9.28 8.82 -0.52
N ILE A 77 -8.59 8.32 0.52
CA ILE A 77 -7.29 7.63 0.37
C ILE A 77 -7.43 6.45 -0.59
N MET A 78 -8.43 5.60 -0.37
CA MET A 78 -8.62 4.37 -1.15
C MET A 78 -9.00 4.67 -2.60
N THR A 79 -9.85 5.67 -2.83
CA THR A 79 -10.17 6.16 -4.16
C THR A 79 -8.90 6.60 -4.90
N HIS A 80 -8.04 7.41 -4.29
CA HIS A 80 -6.79 7.84 -4.92
C HIS A 80 -5.81 6.69 -5.18
N VAL A 81 -5.71 5.72 -4.27
CA VAL A 81 -4.90 4.51 -4.45
C VAL A 81 -5.39 3.74 -5.68
N LEU A 82 -6.68 3.43 -5.73
CA LEU A 82 -7.29 2.70 -6.85
C LEU A 82 -7.14 3.46 -8.17
N THR A 83 -7.40 4.78 -8.18
CA THR A 83 -7.20 5.62 -9.37
C THR A 83 -5.77 5.54 -9.88
N ARG A 84 -4.78 5.63 -8.98
CA ARG A 84 -3.36 5.53 -9.38
C ARG A 84 -3.05 4.13 -9.93
N PHE A 85 -3.53 3.07 -9.30
CA PHE A 85 -3.27 1.70 -9.75
C PHE A 85 -3.91 1.42 -11.10
N VAL A 86 -5.15 1.88 -11.32
CA VAL A 86 -5.82 1.82 -12.62
C VAL A 86 -5.02 2.57 -13.68
N LEU A 87 -4.56 3.80 -13.41
CA LEU A 87 -3.77 4.58 -14.37
C LEU A 87 -2.43 3.92 -14.70
N ASN A 88 -1.81 3.22 -13.76
CA ASN A 88 -0.55 2.50 -14.00
C ASN A 88 -0.74 1.28 -14.92
N LEU A 89 -1.90 0.64 -14.88
CA LEU A 89 -2.25 -0.52 -15.73
C LEU A 89 -2.89 -0.09 -17.06
N ARG A 90 -3.68 0.98 -17.04
CA ARG A 90 -4.41 1.54 -18.18
C ARG A 90 -4.18 3.07 -18.25
N PRO A 91 -3.05 3.53 -18.79
CA PRO A 91 -2.70 4.96 -18.85
C PRO A 91 -3.70 5.82 -19.64
N GLY A 92 -4.44 5.22 -20.57
CA GLY A 92 -5.47 5.89 -21.36
C GLY A 92 -6.82 6.08 -20.65
N ALA A 93 -6.99 5.56 -19.42
CA ALA A 93 -8.22 5.75 -18.67
C ALA A 93 -8.41 7.24 -18.32
N ARG A 94 -9.58 7.80 -18.65
CA ARG A 94 -9.95 9.20 -18.37
C ARG A 94 -11.15 9.24 -17.42
N ASN A 95 -11.30 10.36 -16.69
CA ASN A 95 -12.47 10.66 -15.86
C ASN A 95 -12.84 9.57 -14.84
N ILE A 96 -11.84 9.00 -14.16
CA ILE A 96 -12.08 8.02 -13.10
C ILE A 96 -12.69 8.75 -11.89
N SER A 97 -14.01 8.76 -11.80
CA SER A 97 -14.74 9.30 -10.66
C SER A 97 -14.82 8.28 -9.53
N PRO A 98 -15.07 8.72 -8.28
CA PRO A 98 -15.32 7.81 -7.15
C PRO A 98 -16.44 6.80 -7.41
N ASP A 99 -17.48 7.21 -8.17
CA ASP A 99 -18.62 6.33 -8.48
C ASP A 99 -18.28 5.25 -9.51
N GLN A 100 -17.31 5.53 -10.40
CA GLN A 100 -16.92 4.62 -11.47
C GLN A 100 -15.69 3.78 -11.13
N ILE A 101 -15.02 4.03 -10.00
CA ILE A 101 -13.77 3.35 -9.68
C ILE A 101 -13.95 1.84 -9.53
N SER A 102 -15.02 1.40 -8.85
CA SER A 102 -15.31 -0.03 -8.64
C SER A 102 -15.50 -0.77 -9.96
N SER A 103 -16.31 -0.24 -10.87
CA SER A 103 -16.54 -0.85 -12.18
C SER A 103 -15.29 -0.83 -13.05
N THR A 104 -14.50 0.25 -12.96
CA THR A 104 -13.22 0.35 -13.68
C THR A 104 -12.21 -0.68 -13.17
N VAL A 105 -12.13 -0.89 -11.86
CA VAL A 105 -11.26 -1.92 -11.26
C VAL A 105 -11.69 -3.32 -11.70
N SER A 106 -12.99 -3.65 -11.66
CA SER A 106 -13.52 -4.91 -12.19
C SER A 106 -13.14 -5.10 -13.67
N ALA A 107 -13.33 -4.08 -14.51
CA ALA A 107 -12.98 -4.15 -15.93
C ALA A 107 -11.47 -4.38 -16.17
N VAL A 108 -10.61 -3.76 -15.35
CA VAL A 108 -9.16 -4.00 -15.39
C VAL A 108 -8.83 -5.44 -15.02
N LEU A 109 -9.39 -5.96 -13.91
CA LEU A 109 -9.16 -7.36 -13.51
C LEU A 109 -9.64 -8.33 -14.59
N ALA A 110 -10.84 -8.13 -15.13
CA ALA A 110 -11.41 -8.96 -16.18
C ALA A 110 -10.57 -8.97 -17.47
N GLU A 111 -9.86 -7.88 -17.79
CA GLU A 111 -8.92 -7.84 -18.92
C GLU A 111 -7.72 -8.76 -18.68
N TYR A 112 -7.11 -8.69 -17.49
CA TYR A 112 -5.93 -9.49 -17.16
C TYR A 112 -6.25 -10.95 -16.82
N PHE A 113 -7.43 -11.24 -16.29
CA PHE A 113 -7.84 -12.61 -15.93
C PHE A 113 -8.06 -13.52 -17.13
N LYS A 114 -8.16 -12.96 -18.34
CA LYS A 114 -8.15 -13.69 -19.62
C LYS A 114 -6.78 -14.26 -19.98
N LYS A 115 -5.71 -13.76 -19.35
CA LYS A 115 -4.35 -14.29 -19.54
C LYS A 115 -4.21 -15.63 -18.80
N PRO A 116 -3.29 -16.53 -19.23
CA PRO A 116 -3.10 -17.84 -18.61
C PRO A 116 -2.43 -17.80 -17.22
N GLU A 117 -2.14 -16.62 -16.69
CA GLU A 117 -1.48 -16.43 -15.40
C GLU A 117 -2.44 -16.74 -14.24
N ARG A 118 -2.02 -17.59 -13.29
CA ARG A 118 -2.80 -17.86 -12.08
C ARG A 118 -2.71 -16.69 -11.13
N THR A 119 -3.86 -16.19 -10.67
CA THR A 119 -3.96 -15.06 -9.74
C THR A 119 -4.33 -15.53 -8.34
N VAL A 120 -4.45 -14.59 -7.39
CA VAL A 120 -5.00 -14.88 -6.05
C VAL A 120 -6.46 -15.33 -6.09
N PHE A 121 -7.14 -15.12 -7.22
CA PHE A 121 -8.52 -15.53 -7.47
C PHE A 121 -8.60 -16.71 -8.44
N TRP A 122 -7.52 -17.49 -8.56
CA TRP A 122 -7.53 -18.73 -9.34
C TRP A 122 -8.41 -19.78 -8.66
N ASP A 123 -9.41 -20.27 -9.40
CA ASP A 123 -10.24 -21.40 -9.00
C ASP A 123 -9.67 -22.67 -9.63
N GLU A 124 -9.26 -23.63 -8.78
CA GLU A 124 -8.66 -24.89 -9.23
C GLU A 124 -9.67 -25.85 -9.86
N GLU A 125 -10.96 -25.76 -9.49
CA GLU A 125 -12.02 -26.60 -10.05
C GLU A 125 -12.40 -26.11 -11.45
N GLN A 126 -12.57 -24.80 -11.60
CA GLN A 126 -12.92 -24.16 -12.88
C GLN A 126 -11.70 -23.93 -13.78
N LYS A 127 -10.48 -24.09 -13.25
CA LYS A 127 -9.19 -23.84 -13.93
C LYS A 127 -9.14 -22.47 -14.60
N ARG A 128 -9.68 -21.45 -13.93
CA ARG A 128 -9.70 -20.06 -14.41
C ARG A 128 -9.63 -19.08 -13.25
N ASN A 129 -9.25 -17.84 -13.55
CA ASN A 129 -9.41 -16.73 -12.62
C ASN A 129 -10.88 -16.34 -12.56
N VAL A 130 -11.42 -16.21 -11.34
CA VAL A 130 -12.82 -15.82 -11.08
C VAL A 130 -12.87 -14.35 -10.69
N ASP A 131 -13.93 -13.64 -11.10
CA ASP A 131 -14.10 -12.23 -10.76
C ASP A 131 -14.44 -12.08 -9.27
N PRO A 132 -13.63 -11.35 -8.47
CA PRO A 132 -13.93 -11.12 -7.06
C PRO A 132 -15.21 -10.32 -6.81
N PHE A 133 -15.79 -9.68 -7.83
CA PHE A 133 -17.01 -8.90 -7.71
C PHE A 133 -18.30 -9.67 -8.10
N GLU A 134 -18.21 -10.91 -8.59
CA GLU A 134 -19.36 -11.67 -9.11
C GLU A 134 -20.48 -11.88 -8.07
N GLN A 135 -20.12 -11.94 -6.78
CA GLN A 135 -21.05 -12.17 -5.66
C GLN A 135 -21.18 -10.97 -4.72
N VAL A 136 -20.80 -9.77 -5.18
CA VAL A 136 -20.70 -8.58 -4.33
C VAL A 136 -21.66 -7.50 -4.79
N ASP A 137 -22.60 -7.15 -3.91
CA ASP A 137 -23.42 -5.95 -4.06
C ASP A 137 -22.67 -4.71 -3.51
N GLY A 138 -22.61 -3.64 -4.29
CA GLY A 138 -22.03 -2.35 -3.87
C GLY A 138 -20.54 -2.11 -4.22
N GLY A 139 -19.89 -3.05 -4.92
CA GLY A 139 -18.54 -2.85 -5.48
C GLY A 139 -17.40 -2.90 -4.47
N PHE A 140 -16.29 -2.23 -4.75
CA PHE A 140 -15.06 -2.36 -3.95
C PHE A 140 -15.20 -1.83 -2.51
N PHE A 141 -15.93 -0.74 -2.31
CA PHE A 141 -15.98 -0.11 -0.99
C PHE A 141 -16.86 -0.87 0.01
N SER A 142 -17.91 -1.57 -0.43
CA SER A 142 -18.84 -2.26 0.47
C SER A 142 -18.24 -3.53 1.09
N VAL A 143 -17.26 -4.16 0.44
CA VAL A 143 -16.69 -5.44 0.88
C VAL A 143 -15.81 -5.34 2.11
N ASP A 144 -15.60 -6.48 2.77
CA ASP A 144 -14.66 -6.60 3.88
C ASP A 144 -13.22 -6.26 3.49
N TRP A 145 -12.47 -5.77 4.46
CA TRP A 145 -11.08 -5.37 4.30
C TRP A 145 -10.20 -6.50 3.73
N ASP A 146 -10.49 -7.78 4.03
CA ASP A 146 -9.73 -8.93 3.53
C ASP A 146 -9.84 -9.03 2.00
N LEU A 147 -11.06 -8.89 1.46
CA LEU A 147 -11.28 -8.94 0.03
C LEU A 147 -10.69 -7.69 -0.66
N LYS A 148 -10.87 -6.50 -0.06
CA LYS A 148 -10.20 -5.27 -0.53
C LYS A 148 -8.70 -5.47 -0.67
N LEU A 149 -8.08 -6.06 0.36
CA LEU A 149 -6.64 -6.27 0.41
C LEU A 149 -6.17 -7.30 -0.64
N LYS A 150 -6.91 -8.39 -0.86
CA LYS A 150 -6.63 -9.36 -1.94
C LYS A 150 -6.71 -8.72 -3.31
N ILE A 151 -7.72 -7.86 -3.55
CA ILE A 151 -7.85 -7.11 -4.81
C ILE A 151 -6.66 -6.16 -4.98
N LEU A 152 -6.29 -5.39 -3.96
CA LEU A 152 -5.13 -4.49 -4.02
C LEU A 152 -3.82 -5.23 -4.26
N ARG A 153 -3.60 -6.36 -3.56
CA ARG A 153 -2.45 -7.25 -3.82
C ARG A 153 -2.40 -7.64 -5.29
N GLN A 154 -3.53 -8.11 -5.85
CA GLN A 154 -3.58 -8.54 -7.24
C GLN A 154 -3.27 -7.39 -8.20
N LEU A 155 -3.80 -6.18 -7.95
CA LEU A 155 -3.48 -5.00 -8.74
C LEU A 155 -2.00 -4.64 -8.68
N VAL A 156 -1.34 -4.81 -7.54
CA VAL A 156 0.12 -4.60 -7.40
C VAL A 156 0.90 -5.63 -8.21
N GLU A 157 0.57 -6.92 -8.10
CA GLU A 157 1.21 -7.99 -8.88
C GLU A 157 1.08 -7.73 -10.39
N LEU A 158 -0.11 -7.32 -10.85
CA LEU A 158 -0.34 -6.94 -12.23
C LEU A 158 0.52 -5.73 -12.65
N GLN A 159 0.67 -4.72 -11.79
CA GLN A 159 1.50 -3.55 -12.10
C GLN A 159 2.99 -3.93 -12.22
N LEU A 160 3.51 -4.75 -11.31
CA LEU A 160 4.89 -5.24 -11.37
C LEU A 160 5.16 -6.06 -12.64
N THR A 161 4.14 -6.76 -13.14
CA THR A 161 4.29 -7.68 -14.28
C THR A 161 4.02 -7.02 -15.62
N HIS A 162 3.03 -6.12 -15.69
CA HIS A 162 2.45 -5.62 -16.93
C HIS A 162 2.54 -4.10 -17.11
N SER A 163 2.78 -3.31 -16.04
CA SER A 163 2.90 -1.84 -16.20
C SER A 163 4.23 -1.47 -16.85
N PRO A 164 4.24 -0.85 -18.05
CA PRO A 164 5.49 -0.51 -18.72
C PRO A 164 6.35 0.48 -17.93
N ALA A 165 5.70 1.42 -17.23
CA ALA A 165 6.39 2.42 -16.41
C ALA A 165 7.12 1.76 -15.23
N VAL A 166 6.45 0.86 -14.50
CA VAL A 166 7.03 0.14 -13.36
C VAL A 166 8.17 -0.77 -13.82
N LYS A 167 7.98 -1.52 -14.92
CA LYS A 167 9.03 -2.39 -15.46
C LYS A 167 10.25 -1.61 -15.91
N THR A 168 10.06 -0.46 -16.56
CA THR A 168 11.18 0.38 -17.00
C THR A 168 11.98 0.90 -15.81
N LEU A 169 11.33 1.25 -14.69
CA LEU A 169 12.02 1.63 -13.46
C LEU A 169 12.86 0.47 -12.91
N ILE A 170 12.29 -0.73 -12.84
CA ILE A 170 12.99 -1.93 -12.36
C ILE A 170 14.16 -2.28 -13.30
N ASP A 171 13.94 -2.32 -14.61
CA ASP A 171 14.96 -2.64 -15.60
C ASP A 171 16.13 -1.65 -15.51
N ARG A 172 15.83 -0.35 -15.34
CA ARG A 172 16.86 0.68 -15.15
C ARG A 172 17.66 0.45 -13.87
N ALA A 173 16.99 0.14 -12.76
CA ALA A 173 17.64 -0.09 -11.47
C ALA A 173 18.57 -1.31 -11.49
N TRP A 174 18.22 -2.37 -12.23
CA TRP A 174 19.03 -3.59 -12.39
C TRP A 174 19.98 -3.55 -13.60
N GLY A 175 20.04 -2.44 -14.35
CA GLY A 175 20.87 -2.33 -15.55
C GLY A 175 20.49 -3.32 -16.66
N VAL A 176 19.22 -3.73 -16.71
CA VAL A 176 18.70 -4.66 -17.71
C VAL A 176 18.57 -3.92 -19.03
N VAL A 177 19.42 -4.30 -19.99
CA VAL A 177 19.37 -3.79 -21.35
C VAL A 177 18.70 -4.82 -22.25
N HIS A 178 17.48 -4.51 -22.70
CA HIS A 178 16.80 -5.29 -23.73
C HIS A 178 17.49 -5.08 -25.09
N ASN A 179 17.63 -6.15 -25.88
CA ASN A 179 18.24 -6.14 -27.22
C ASN A 179 19.72 -5.72 -27.29
N LYS A 180 20.59 -6.27 -26.42
CA LYS A 180 22.05 -6.03 -26.43
C LYS A 180 22.76 -6.24 -27.78
N HIS A 181 22.17 -7.03 -28.68
CA HIS A 181 22.75 -7.35 -29.99
C HIS A 181 22.45 -6.33 -31.10
N LYS A 182 21.58 -5.34 -30.86
CA LYS A 182 21.37 -4.26 -31.84
C LYS A 182 22.40 -3.16 -31.61
N LYS A 183 23.12 -2.79 -32.68
CA LYS A 183 24.07 -1.67 -32.68
C LYS A 183 23.29 -0.39 -32.34
N LYS A 184 23.49 0.14 -31.14
CA LYS A 184 22.85 1.39 -30.68
C LYS A 184 23.76 2.58 -31.02
N GLU A 185 23.16 3.67 -31.50
CA GLU A 185 23.85 4.96 -31.71
C GLU A 185 24.14 5.67 -30.38
N THR A 186 23.32 5.44 -29.36
CA THR A 186 23.49 5.99 -28.02
C THR A 186 24.06 4.93 -27.07
N PRO A 187 25.13 5.26 -26.32
CA PRO A 187 25.64 4.38 -25.27
C PRO A 187 24.56 4.15 -24.21
N ASP A 188 24.56 2.96 -23.61
CA ASP A 188 23.65 2.64 -22.52
C ASP A 188 23.90 3.57 -21.33
N PRO A 189 22.84 4.02 -20.61
CA PRO A 189 22.99 4.90 -19.47
C PRO A 189 23.82 4.21 -18.37
N PRO A 190 24.63 4.97 -17.61
CA PRO A 190 25.39 4.41 -16.50
C PRO A 190 24.44 3.84 -15.43
N PRO A 191 24.92 2.88 -14.61
CA PRO A 191 24.18 2.43 -13.43
C PRO A 191 23.76 3.61 -12.56
N LEU A 192 22.58 3.51 -11.96
CA LEU A 192 22.12 4.50 -11.00
C LEU A 192 23.03 4.50 -9.77
N ASP A 193 23.25 5.68 -9.20
CA ASP A 193 23.95 5.80 -7.92
C ASP A 193 23.11 5.11 -6.82
N PRO A 194 23.72 4.43 -5.83
CA PRO A 194 22.98 3.80 -4.75
C PRO A 194 22.05 4.75 -3.98
N SER A 195 22.37 6.05 -3.94
CA SER A 195 21.54 7.09 -3.32
C SER A 195 20.33 7.52 -4.15
N ASP A 196 20.23 7.10 -5.42
CA ASP A 196 19.07 7.41 -6.26
C ASP A 196 17.81 6.73 -5.67
N PRO A 197 16.66 7.44 -5.57
CA PRO A 197 15.40 6.85 -5.09
C PRO A 197 14.93 5.63 -5.88
N PHE A 198 15.38 5.50 -7.13
CA PHE A 198 15.09 4.39 -8.03
C PHE A 198 16.30 3.46 -8.22
N SER A 199 17.32 3.54 -7.37
CA SER A 199 18.44 2.59 -7.35
C SER A 199 17.98 1.18 -7.00
N MET A 200 18.84 0.19 -7.26
CA MET A 200 18.58 -1.19 -6.87
C MET A 200 18.42 -1.30 -5.35
N GLU A 201 19.26 -0.60 -4.58
CA GLU A 201 19.24 -0.56 -3.13
C GLU A 201 17.91 0.00 -2.62
N SER A 202 17.48 1.13 -3.17
CA SER A 202 16.22 1.80 -2.80
C SER A 202 14.98 1.02 -3.22
N LEU A 203 14.99 0.33 -4.37
CA LEU A 203 13.85 -0.46 -4.85
C LEU A 203 13.80 -1.87 -4.24
N SER A 204 14.95 -2.43 -3.83
CA SER A 204 14.98 -3.71 -3.15
C SER A 204 14.17 -3.67 -1.86
N PHE A 205 13.55 -4.80 -1.49
CA PHE A 205 12.78 -4.92 -0.26
C PHE A 205 13.31 -6.09 0.57
N ASN A 206 14.28 -5.78 1.43
CA ASN A 206 14.97 -6.72 2.28
C ASN A 206 14.54 -6.55 3.74
N PRO A 207 14.61 -7.62 4.56
CA PRO A 207 14.35 -7.47 5.99
C PRO A 207 15.40 -6.55 6.61
N LEU A 208 14.98 -5.74 7.58
CA LEU A 208 15.86 -4.88 8.37
C LEU A 208 16.93 -5.70 9.10
N GLY A 209 16.55 -6.90 9.57
CA GLY A 209 17.46 -7.82 10.24
C GLY A 209 16.76 -9.08 10.72
N GLN A 210 17.51 -9.91 11.45
CA GLN A 210 17.02 -11.14 12.06
C GLN A 210 17.40 -11.22 13.54
N ASP A 211 16.49 -11.73 14.37
CA ASP A 211 16.80 -11.99 15.78
C ASP A 211 17.51 -13.33 15.99
N ASN A 212 17.88 -13.59 17.25
CA ASN A 212 18.49 -14.85 17.68
C ASN A 212 17.61 -16.10 17.42
N THR A 213 16.29 -15.93 17.25
CA THR A 213 15.35 -17.00 16.86
C THR A 213 15.11 -17.09 15.34
N ARG A 214 15.90 -16.35 14.54
CA ARG A 214 15.82 -16.27 13.08
C ARG A 214 14.49 -15.71 12.55
N LYS A 215 13.77 -14.94 13.38
CA LYS A 215 12.62 -14.16 12.91
C LYS A 215 13.13 -12.92 12.19
N ARG A 216 12.48 -12.58 11.08
CA ARG A 216 12.83 -11.43 10.24
C ARG A 216 11.99 -10.24 10.63
N TYR A 217 12.61 -9.08 10.73
CA TYR A 217 11.94 -7.82 11.00
C TYR A 217 11.92 -6.98 9.73
N TRP A 218 10.79 -6.38 9.43
CA TRP A 218 10.55 -5.64 8.19
C TRP A 218 10.04 -4.26 8.51
N VAL A 219 10.51 -3.29 7.72
CA VAL A 219 10.02 -1.92 7.78
C VAL A 219 9.99 -1.33 6.38
N VAL A 220 9.04 -0.44 6.12
CA VAL A 220 8.81 0.17 4.80
C VAL A 220 9.29 1.60 4.73
N ASP A 221 8.94 2.39 5.73
CA ASP A 221 9.15 3.83 5.79
C ASP A 221 9.68 4.24 7.17
N ASP A 222 9.71 5.55 7.43
CA ASP A 222 10.17 6.12 8.69
C ASP A 222 9.06 6.17 9.76
N SER A 223 7.95 5.45 9.57
CA SER A 223 6.97 5.29 10.64
C SER A 223 7.49 4.33 11.73
N PRO A 224 6.93 4.35 12.95
CA PRO A 224 7.26 3.37 14.01
C PRO A 224 6.76 1.95 13.70
N ARG A 225 6.19 1.71 12.52
CA ARG A 225 5.65 0.42 12.14
C ARG A 225 6.76 -0.60 11.92
N VAL A 226 6.69 -1.71 12.66
CA VAL A 226 7.57 -2.87 12.45
C VAL A 226 6.73 -4.13 12.31
N TYR A 227 7.06 -4.92 11.29
CA TYR A 227 6.49 -6.23 11.07
C TYR A 227 7.50 -7.31 11.36
N MET A 228 7.01 -8.48 11.78
CA MET A 228 7.82 -9.64 12.08
C MET A 228 7.28 -10.83 11.30
N SER A 229 8.18 -11.58 10.66
CA SER A 229 7.82 -12.85 10.03
C SER A 229 8.76 -13.99 10.42
N THR A 230 8.26 -15.22 10.32
CA THR A 230 9.11 -16.41 10.49
C THR A 230 9.85 -16.72 9.19
N ASN A 231 9.97 -18.00 8.77
CA ASN A 231 10.56 -18.31 7.47
C ASN A 231 9.48 -18.15 6.39
N PRO A 232 9.56 -17.12 5.53
CA PRO A 232 8.52 -16.87 4.54
C PRO A 232 8.42 -17.96 3.48
N TRP A 233 9.41 -18.86 3.36
CA TRP A 233 9.39 -19.97 2.39
C TRP A 233 8.75 -21.24 2.97
N LYS A 234 8.21 -21.17 4.19
CA LYS A 234 7.43 -22.25 4.80
C LYS A 234 5.94 -21.94 4.70
N ILE A 235 5.12 -22.97 4.47
CA ILE A 235 3.66 -22.88 4.46
C ILE A 235 3.11 -22.31 5.78
N THR A 236 3.77 -22.62 6.89
CA THR A 236 3.44 -22.12 8.24
C THR A 236 4.11 -20.78 8.57
N ALA A 237 4.49 -20.01 7.55
CA ALA A 237 5.03 -18.67 7.74
C ALA A 237 4.00 -17.82 8.51
N ALA A 238 4.40 -17.35 9.68
CA ALA A 238 3.61 -16.39 10.45
C ALA A 238 4.10 -14.99 10.10
N PHE A 239 3.17 -14.05 10.08
CA PHE A 239 3.42 -12.64 9.86
C PHE A 239 2.55 -11.86 10.85
N GLN A 240 3.11 -10.85 11.53
CA GLN A 240 2.38 -10.02 12.47
C GLN A 240 3.04 -8.64 12.60
N THR A 241 2.25 -7.65 13.01
CA THR A 241 2.78 -6.37 13.47
C THR A 241 3.31 -6.51 14.89
N VAL A 242 4.46 -5.91 15.17
CA VAL A 242 5.08 -5.90 16.52
C VAL A 242 5.22 -4.50 17.12
N SER A 243 5.07 -3.45 16.31
CA SER A 243 5.08 -2.05 16.76
C SER A 243 4.28 -1.19 15.79
N SER A 244 3.49 -0.26 16.31
CA SER A 244 2.76 0.78 15.56
C SER A 244 2.91 2.18 16.17
N THR A 245 3.42 2.28 17.40
CA THR A 245 3.64 3.55 18.10
C THR A 245 5.11 3.71 18.49
N ARG A 246 5.51 4.94 18.85
CA ARG A 246 6.87 5.22 19.30
C ARG A 246 7.20 4.41 20.56
N GLU A 247 6.25 4.32 21.49
CA GLU A 247 6.40 3.61 22.76
C GLU A 247 6.59 2.11 22.54
N GLU A 248 5.77 1.52 21.66
CA GLU A 248 5.91 0.12 21.26
C GLU A 248 7.26 -0.13 20.56
N TYR A 249 7.72 0.81 19.73
CA TYR A 249 9.01 0.71 19.04
C TYR A 249 10.17 0.72 20.03
N VAL A 250 10.17 1.64 20.99
CA VAL A 250 11.20 1.72 22.04
C VAL A 250 11.17 0.45 22.90
N ALA A 251 9.98 -0.03 23.29
CA ALA A 251 9.84 -1.28 24.02
C ALA A 251 10.38 -2.49 23.22
N LEU A 252 10.19 -2.50 21.90
CA LEU A 252 10.75 -3.52 21.02
C LEU A 252 12.28 -3.46 20.99
N VAL A 253 12.88 -2.27 20.88
CA VAL A 253 14.34 -2.06 20.90
C VAL A 253 14.92 -2.58 22.21
N GLU A 254 14.35 -2.19 23.36
CA GLU A 254 14.83 -2.62 24.67
C GLU A 254 14.67 -4.13 24.88
N LYS A 255 13.58 -4.73 24.38
CA LYS A 255 13.42 -6.18 24.35
C LYS A 255 14.50 -6.87 23.51
N MET A 256 14.83 -6.33 22.34
CA MET A 256 15.88 -6.90 21.48
C MET A 256 17.26 -6.78 22.14
N LYS A 257 17.55 -5.68 22.84
CA LYS A 257 18.78 -5.49 23.63
C LYS A 257 18.87 -6.45 24.80
N ALA A 258 17.78 -6.63 25.56
CA ALA A 258 17.76 -7.57 26.69
C ALA A 258 18.01 -9.02 26.24
N SER A 259 17.64 -9.35 25.01
CA SER A 259 17.92 -10.66 24.39
C SER A 259 19.26 -10.74 23.64
N ALA A 260 20.09 -9.69 23.71
CA ALA A 260 21.36 -9.65 23.01
C ALA A 260 22.36 -10.64 23.61
N PRO A 261 23.22 -11.26 22.77
CA PRO A 261 24.29 -12.13 23.24
C PRO A 261 25.26 -11.36 24.15
N SER A 262 25.79 -12.03 25.18
CA SER A 262 26.83 -11.47 26.05
C SER A 262 28.03 -10.96 25.25
N GLU A 263 28.74 -9.98 25.81
CA GLU A 263 29.97 -9.48 25.20
C GLU A 263 30.96 -10.63 24.98
N ALA A 264 31.31 -10.88 23.71
CA ALA A 264 32.28 -11.91 23.36
C ALA A 264 33.61 -11.63 24.06
N LYS A 265 34.17 -12.65 24.72
CA LYS A 265 35.51 -12.61 25.31
C LYS A 265 36.55 -12.46 24.20
N GLU A 266 37.68 -11.85 24.54
CA GLU A 266 38.85 -11.76 23.65
C GLU A 266 39.17 -13.17 23.12
N HIS A 267 39.10 -13.34 21.79
CA HIS A 267 39.28 -14.59 21.02
C HIS A 267 38.07 -15.48 20.69
N GLU A 268 36.83 -15.16 21.11
CA GLU A 268 35.66 -15.97 20.73
C GLU A 268 34.96 -15.44 19.46
N LYS A 269 34.83 -16.30 18.43
CA LYS A 269 34.11 -15.96 17.19
C LYS A 269 32.61 -16.05 17.42
N ARG A 270 31.92 -14.92 17.33
CA ARG A 270 30.45 -14.85 17.35
C ARG A 270 29.84 -15.64 16.19
N SER A 271 28.74 -16.32 16.45
CA SER A 271 27.97 -17.03 15.43
C SER A 271 27.30 -16.05 14.46
N LYS A 272 26.96 -16.53 13.25
CA LYS A 272 26.26 -15.72 12.24
C LYS A 272 24.92 -15.16 12.76
N VAL A 273 24.23 -15.91 13.61
CA VAL A 273 22.94 -15.53 14.18
C VAL A 273 23.10 -14.40 15.19
N GLU A 274 24.13 -14.46 16.02
CA GLU A 274 24.44 -13.39 16.98
C GLU A 274 24.84 -12.10 16.27
N ILE A 275 25.67 -12.19 15.22
CA ILE A 275 26.05 -11.04 14.40
C ILE A 275 24.80 -10.40 13.76
N ALA A 276 23.88 -11.22 13.24
CA ALA A 276 22.63 -10.73 12.65
C ALA A 276 21.73 -10.04 13.70
N HIS A 277 21.64 -10.58 14.91
CA HIS A 277 20.87 -9.97 16.01
C HIS A 277 21.45 -8.63 16.44
N ILE A 278 22.78 -8.54 16.57
CA ILE A 278 23.46 -7.28 16.91
C ILE A 278 23.25 -6.24 15.81
N ALA A 279 23.33 -6.65 14.54
CA ALA A 279 23.07 -5.77 13.40
C ALA A 279 21.61 -5.27 13.40
N LEU A 280 20.65 -6.14 13.74
CA LEU A 280 19.23 -5.77 13.89
C LEU A 280 19.04 -4.73 14.99
N VAL A 281 19.63 -4.92 16.18
CA VAL A 281 19.53 -3.95 17.30
C VAL A 281 20.07 -2.59 16.86
N LYS A 282 21.27 -2.55 16.28
CA LYS A 282 21.88 -1.31 15.79
C LYS A 282 21.03 -0.63 14.70
N ALA A 283 20.46 -1.41 13.79
CA ALA A 283 19.60 -0.91 12.74
C ALA A 283 18.27 -0.34 13.28
N LEU A 284 17.71 -0.93 14.33
CA LEU A 284 16.52 -0.39 14.99
C LEU A 284 16.84 0.91 15.77
N GLU A 285 17.94 0.94 16.50
CA GLU A 285 18.37 2.15 17.23
C GLU A 285 18.64 3.33 16.29
N GLY A 286 19.34 3.09 15.19
CA GLY A 286 19.68 4.14 14.22
C GLY A 286 18.47 4.78 13.52
N ARG A 287 17.27 4.21 13.67
CA ARG A 287 16.03 4.74 13.09
C ARG A 287 15.25 5.65 14.03
N LEU A 288 15.56 5.69 15.32
CA LEU A 288 14.78 6.46 16.30
C LEU A 288 14.67 7.94 15.92
N GLU A 289 15.76 8.55 15.46
CA GLU A 289 15.77 9.95 15.03
C GLU A 289 14.86 10.19 13.80
N ALA A 290 14.91 9.30 12.82
CA ALA A 290 14.07 9.39 11.62
C ALA A 290 12.57 9.22 11.97
N ILE A 291 12.26 8.29 12.89
CA ILE A 291 10.90 8.08 13.39
C ILE A 291 10.38 9.31 14.11
N ASP A 292 11.19 9.91 14.98
CA ASP A 292 10.80 11.11 15.73
C ASP A 292 10.56 12.30 14.79
N ALA A 293 11.42 12.48 13.79
CA ALA A 293 11.24 13.50 12.75
C ALA A 293 9.96 13.27 11.92
N GLU A 294 9.68 12.02 11.56
CA GLU A 294 8.49 11.67 10.77
C GLU A 294 7.21 11.87 11.57
N LEU A 295 7.17 11.44 12.84
CA LEU A 295 6.02 11.67 13.72
C LEU A 295 5.75 13.16 13.90
N ALA A 296 6.79 13.98 14.06
CA ALA A 296 6.64 15.43 14.14
C ALA A 296 6.07 16.02 12.83
N ARG A 297 6.53 15.55 11.67
CA ARG A 297 6.00 15.94 10.36
C ARG A 297 4.51 15.60 10.23
N VAL A 298 4.13 14.36 10.54
CA VAL A 298 2.74 13.88 10.46
C VAL A 298 1.83 14.65 11.41
N GLN A 299 2.25 14.88 12.65
CA GLN A 299 1.49 15.68 13.60
C GLN A 299 1.26 17.12 13.11
N LYS A 300 2.27 17.74 12.49
CA LYS A 300 2.14 19.08 11.91
C LYS A 300 1.13 19.11 10.76
N LEU A 301 1.13 18.09 9.91
CA LEU A 301 0.14 17.96 8.83
C LEU A 301 -1.26 17.74 9.37
N ARG A 302 -1.45 16.79 10.28
CA ARG A 302 -2.76 16.51 10.90
C ARG A 302 -3.35 17.76 11.56
N LYS A 303 -2.54 18.54 12.31
CA LYS A 303 -2.97 19.83 12.87
C LYS A 303 -3.41 20.83 11.81
N LYS A 304 -2.73 20.89 10.66
CA LYS A 304 -3.10 21.78 9.55
C LYS A 304 -4.43 21.38 8.91
N ILE A 305 -4.66 20.07 8.76
CA ILE A 305 -5.92 19.51 8.24
C ILE A 305 -7.07 19.85 9.19
N GLU A 306 -6.88 19.60 10.49
CA GLU A 306 -7.86 19.90 11.53
C GLU A 306 -8.20 21.40 11.59
N GLN A 307 -7.19 22.28 11.58
CA GLN A 307 -7.40 23.73 11.54
C GLN A 307 -8.21 24.17 10.31
N ARG A 308 -7.94 23.58 9.14
CA ARG A 308 -8.69 23.85 7.91
C ARG A 308 -10.14 23.39 8.03
N ALA A 309 -10.38 22.20 8.59
CA ALA A 309 -11.72 21.67 8.82
C ALA A 309 -12.52 22.57 9.78
N ILE A 310 -11.91 23.03 10.87
CA ILE A 310 -12.53 23.97 11.82
C ILE A 310 -12.90 25.29 11.12
N LEU A 311 -12.00 25.85 10.30
CA LEU A 311 -12.27 27.09 9.57
C LEU A 311 -13.41 26.94 8.56
N LEU A 312 -13.48 25.81 7.86
CA LEU A 312 -14.58 25.50 6.94
C LEU A 312 -15.91 25.36 7.70
N ALA A 313 -15.93 24.63 8.81
CA ALA A 313 -17.12 24.50 9.65
C ALA A 313 -17.58 25.86 10.20
N GLN A 314 -16.65 26.72 10.63
CA GLN A 314 -16.97 28.08 11.07
C GLN A 314 -17.53 28.95 9.92
N ALA A 315 -17.00 28.81 8.71
CA ALA A 315 -17.51 29.51 7.54
C ALA A 315 -18.93 29.06 7.18
N GLU A 316 -19.22 27.77 7.26
CA GLU A 316 -20.56 27.21 7.02
C GLU A 316 -21.58 27.69 8.08
N ILE A 317 -21.19 27.74 9.36
CA ILE A 317 -22.01 28.31 10.44
C ILE A 317 -22.28 29.82 10.20
N ARG A 318 -21.30 30.57 9.69
CA ARG A 318 -21.49 31.99 9.35
C ARG A 318 -22.46 32.16 8.19
N GLN A 319 -22.33 31.37 7.13
CA GLN A 319 -23.23 31.43 5.96
C GLN A 319 -24.68 31.07 6.33
N THR A 320 -24.88 30.06 7.17
CA THR A 320 -26.22 29.67 7.64
C THR A 320 -26.86 30.71 8.56
N ARG A 321 -26.08 31.43 9.39
CA ARG A 321 -26.57 32.57 10.19
C ARG A 321 -26.93 33.79 9.36
N THR A 322 -26.19 34.10 8.29
CA THR A 322 -26.48 35.25 7.42
C THR A 322 -27.68 35.05 6.49
N ARG A 323 -28.26 33.84 6.45
CA ARG A 323 -29.46 33.52 5.65
C ARG A 323 -30.79 33.82 6.37
N ARG A 324 -30.77 34.49 7.53
CA ARG A 324 -31.96 35.15 8.09
C ARG A 324 -32.10 36.54 7.48
N GLN A 325 -32.93 36.60 6.45
CA GLN A 325 -33.43 37.77 5.73
C GLN A 325 -33.53 39.03 6.61
N THR A 326 -32.66 40.00 6.38
CA THR A 326 -32.88 41.40 6.81
C THR A 326 -33.98 41.99 5.93
N ARG A 327 -35.25 41.75 6.28
CA ARG A 327 -36.34 42.58 5.77
C ARG A 327 -36.26 43.90 6.54
N ARG A 328 -35.82 44.98 5.88
CA ARG A 328 -35.81 46.33 6.47
C ARG A 328 -37.23 46.65 6.97
N PRO A 329 -37.41 47.08 8.24
CA PRO A 329 -38.67 47.68 8.66
C PRO A 329 -38.83 49.00 7.91
N ASP A 330 -39.90 49.11 7.11
CA ASP A 330 -40.28 50.37 6.48
C ASP A 330 -40.89 51.26 7.57
N TYR A 331 -40.17 52.31 7.96
CA TYR A 331 -40.70 53.36 8.82
C TYR A 331 -41.39 54.41 7.94
N VAL A 332 -42.71 54.35 7.88
CA VAL A 332 -43.54 55.41 7.30
C VAL A 332 -43.63 56.54 8.33
N TYR A 333 -43.03 57.69 8.03
CA TYR A 333 -43.29 58.92 8.78
C TYR A 333 -44.70 59.40 8.42
N PHE A 334 -45.59 59.40 9.40
CA PHE A 334 -46.89 60.06 9.31
C PHE A 334 -46.63 61.58 9.39
N ASP A 335 -46.66 62.27 8.25
CA ASP A 335 -46.62 63.72 8.18
C ASP A 335 -48.06 64.25 8.38
N GLY A 336 -48.29 64.86 9.54
CA GLY A 336 -49.56 65.47 9.89
C GLY A 336 -49.70 66.83 9.21
N GLY A 337 -50.43 66.86 8.09
CA GLY A 337 -50.86 68.11 7.46
C GLY A 337 -52.20 68.57 8.02
N GLU A 338 -52.20 69.58 8.89
CA GLU A 338 -53.39 70.33 9.28
C GLU A 338 -53.70 71.47 8.28
N SER A 339 -54.99 71.55 7.95
CA SER A 339 -55.77 72.74 7.56
C SER A 339 -55.61 73.35 6.16
N ASP A 340 -56.67 73.16 5.36
CA ASP A 340 -57.09 74.09 4.31
C ASP A 340 -58.33 74.85 4.83
N VAL A 341 -58.17 76.14 5.11
CA VAL A 341 -59.29 77.08 5.32
C VAL A 341 -59.12 78.18 4.29
N SER A 342 -59.95 78.17 3.25
CA SER A 342 -60.19 79.33 2.39
C SER A 342 -61.69 79.48 2.12
N LEU A 343 -62.30 80.36 2.91
CA LEU A 343 -63.57 81.01 2.60
C LEU A 343 -63.27 82.34 1.89
N LEU A 344 -64.05 82.63 0.84
CA LEU A 344 -64.56 83.93 0.36
C LEU A 344 -64.63 83.88 -1.19
N LEU A 345 -65.81 83.64 -1.77
CA LEU A 345 -66.76 84.69 -2.23
C LEU A 345 -66.13 85.68 -3.23
N SER A 346 -66.41 85.53 -4.52
CA SER A 346 -67.36 86.36 -5.30
C SER A 346 -67.72 85.64 -6.59
#